data_AF-A0A3N1ZSX8-F1
#
_entry.id   AF-A0A3N1ZSX8-F1
#
_cell.length_a   1.000
_cell.length_b   1.000
_cell.length_c   1.000
_cell.angle_alpha   90.00
_cell.angle_beta   90.00
_cell.angle_gamma   90.00
#
_symmetry.space_group_name_H-M   'P 1'
#
loop_
_entity.id
_entity.type
_entity.pdbx_description
1 polymer ?
#
loop_
_entity_poly.entity_id
_entity_poly.type
_entity_poly.pdbx_seq_one_letter_code
_entity_poly.pdbx_strand_id
1 'polypeptide(L)'
;MVSLPDTSMLRTGAPLADRLRPPLNWLIRRVWRVRDHHLDRVPTDGPVIFAINHVGLLDGPMAVALIPDSQAMGLFTDEGVGR
;
A
#
# COMPACT_ATOMS: atom_id res chain seq x y z
N MET A 1 -4.07 3.89 -28.46
CA MET A 1 -3.12 3.17 -27.57
C MET A 1 -2.47 4.23 -26.69
N VAL A 2 -3.01 4.45 -25.50
CA VAL A 2 -2.49 5.46 -24.56
C VAL A 2 -1.22 4.87 -23.94
N SER A 3 -0.07 5.46 -24.23
CA SER A 3 1.16 5.13 -23.52
C SER A 3 1.01 5.64 -22.09
N LEU A 4 0.92 4.73 -21.12
CA LEU A 4 1.00 5.10 -19.72
C LEU A 4 2.41 5.67 -19.43
N PRO A 5 2.53 6.71 -18.59
CA PRO A 5 3.84 7.23 -18.18
C PRO A 5 4.67 6.12 -17.54
N ASP A 6 5.99 6.20 -17.70
CA ASP A 6 6.94 5.20 -17.20
C ASP A 6 6.86 5.10 -15.67
N THR A 7 6.22 4.03 -15.18
CA THR A 7 6.02 3.75 -13.75
C THR A 7 7.25 3.10 -13.10
N SER A 8 8.38 2.95 -13.81
CA SER A 8 9.62 2.42 -13.19
C SER A 8 10.11 3.31 -12.04
N MET A 9 9.78 4.61 -12.07
CA MET A 9 10.06 5.55 -10.98
C MET A 9 9.19 5.35 -9.74
N LEU A 10 8.03 4.68 -9.85
CA LEU A 10 7.20 4.29 -8.70
C LEU A 10 7.71 3.03 -8.01
N ARG A 11 8.75 2.38 -8.56
CA ARG A 11 9.47 1.29 -7.90
C ARG A 11 10.39 1.87 -6.83
N THR A 12 9.82 2.65 -5.90
CA THR A 12 10.54 3.09 -4.70
C THR A 12 10.61 1.90 -3.77
N GLY A 13 11.66 1.10 -3.91
CA GLY A 13 12.02 0.15 -2.85
C GLY A 13 12.16 0.92 -1.55
N ALA A 14 11.26 0.69 -0.61
CA ALA A 14 11.29 1.29 0.71
C ALA A 14 11.82 0.23 1.68
N PRO A 15 13.16 0.01 1.76
CA PRO A 15 13.74 -1.09 2.52
C PRO A 15 13.38 -1.06 4.02
N LEU A 16 12.99 0.11 4.53
CA LEU A 16 12.45 0.25 5.87
C LEU A 16 11.01 -0.30 5.97
N ALA A 17 10.15 -0.04 4.99
CA ALA A 17 8.80 -0.57 4.95
C ALA A 17 8.81 -2.10 4.86
N ASP A 18 9.68 -2.68 4.03
CA ASP A 18 9.82 -4.12 3.88
C ASP A 18 10.26 -4.80 5.20
N ARG A 19 11.14 -4.13 5.96
CA ARG A 19 11.57 -4.59 7.29
C ARG A 19 10.49 -4.43 8.36
N LEU A 20 9.72 -3.35 8.31
CA LEU A 20 8.67 -3.07 9.29
C LEU A 20 7.37 -3.83 9.02
N ARG A 21 7.15 -4.27 7.78
CA ARG A 21 5.92 -4.94 7.35
C ARG A 21 5.62 -6.23 8.15
N PRO A 22 6.53 -7.20 8.33
CA PRO A 22 6.22 -8.42 9.08
C PRO A 22 5.78 -8.17 10.54
N PRO A 23 6.53 -7.39 11.37
CA PRO A 23 6.10 -7.14 12.74
C PRO A 23 4.82 -6.30 12.81
N LEU A 24 4.63 -5.34 11.88
CA LEU A 24 3.45 -4.49 11.86
C LEU A 24 2.19 -5.27 11.43
N ASN A 25 2.30 -6.14 10.43
CA ASN A 25 1.21 -7.02 10.01
C ASN A 25 0.79 -7.97 11.14
N TRP A 26 1.77 -8.56 11.84
CA TRP A 26 1.49 -9.41 13.01
C TRP A 26 0.74 -8.64 14.10
N LEU A 27 1.23 -7.45 14.48
CA LEU A 27 0.60 -6.62 15.51
C LEU A 27 -0.82 -6.22 15.11
N ILE A 28 -1.01 -5.75 13.87
CA ILE A 28 -2.32 -5.28 13.41
C ILE A 28 -3.34 -6.42 13.37
N ARG A 29 -2.97 -7.59 12.84
CA ARG A 29 -3.86 -8.76 12.82
C ARG A 29 -4.14 -9.32 14.23
N ARG A 30 -3.27 -9.03 15.21
CA ARG A 30 -3.48 -9.40 16.60
C ARG A 30 -4.44 -8.47 17.33
N VAL A 31 -4.34 -7.16 17.08
CA VAL A 31 -5.16 -6.13 17.74
C VAL A 31 -6.53 -5.98 17.06
N TRP A 32 -6.59 -6.12 15.74
CA TRP A 32 -7.83 -5.97 14.95
C TRP A 32 -8.20 -7.26 14.23
N ARG A 33 -9.51 -7.50 14.08
CA ARG A 33 -10.04 -8.60 13.25
C ARG A 33 -9.98 -8.21 11.78
N VAL A 34 -8.80 -8.34 11.18
CA VAL A 34 -8.59 -8.10 9.75
C VAL A 34 -9.25 -9.22 8.93
N ARG A 35 -9.99 -8.84 7.89
CA ARG A 35 -10.49 -9.75 6.86
C ARG A 35 -10.07 -9.23 5.50
N ASP A 36 -9.46 -10.10 4.72
CA ASP A 36 -9.04 -9.77 3.37
C ASP A 36 -10.23 -10.05 2.42
N HIS A 37 -10.63 -9.02 1.68
CA HIS A 37 -11.73 -9.11 0.72
C HIS A 37 -11.18 -8.95 -0.69
N HIS A 38 -11.57 -9.85 -1.60
CA HIS A 38 -11.25 -9.77 -3.02
C HIS A 38 -9.75 -9.71 -3.37
N LEU A 39 -8.90 -10.45 -2.63
CA LEU A 39 -7.47 -10.54 -2.94
C LEU A 39 -7.20 -11.05 -4.36
N ASP A 40 -8.11 -11.86 -4.91
CA ASP A 40 -8.09 -12.37 -6.29
C ASP A 40 -8.14 -11.27 -7.36
N ARG A 41 -8.55 -10.04 -7.00
CA ARG A 41 -8.57 -8.89 -7.92
C ARG A 41 -7.24 -8.13 -7.97
N VAL A 42 -6.31 -8.42 -7.05
CA VAL A 42 -4.99 -7.79 -7.07
C VAL A 42 -4.17 -8.48 -8.15
N PRO A 43 -3.71 -7.76 -9.18
CA PRO A 43 -2.82 -8.32 -10.20
C PRO A 43 -1.60 -8.97 -9.53
N THR A 44 -1.20 -10.16 -9.98
CA THR A 44 0.00 -10.84 -9.50
C THR A 44 1.28 -10.30 -10.14
N ASP A 45 1.13 -9.65 -11.29
CA ASP A 45 2.22 -9.22 -12.16
C ASP A 45 2.05 -7.75 -12.55
N GLY A 46 3.18 -7.05 -12.68
CA GLY A 46 3.22 -5.63 -13.01
C GLY A 46 2.93 -4.69 -11.82
N PRO A 47 3.16 -3.37 -11.97
CA PRO A 47 2.95 -2.39 -10.91
C PRO A 47 1.46 -2.08 -10.71
N VAL A 48 1.06 -1.78 -9.46
CA VAL A 48 -0.31 -1.41 -9.09
C VAL A 48 -0.29 -0.24 -8.12
N ILE A 49 -1.31 0.61 -8.22
CA ILE A 49 -1.55 1.71 -7.30
C ILE A 49 -2.71 1.34 -6.39
N PHE A 50 -2.45 1.30 -5.08
CA PHE A 50 -3.49 1.15 -4.07
C PHE A 50 -3.94 2.53 -3.60
N ALA A 51 -5.16 2.91 -3.92
CA ALA A 51 -5.80 4.09 -3.37
C ALA A 51 -6.54 3.72 -2.08
N ILE A 52 -6.11 4.28 -0.96
CA ILE A 52 -6.67 4.01 0.38
C ILE A 52 -7.49 5.21 0.79
N ASN A 53 -8.67 4.97 1.35
CA ASN A 53 -9.45 6.04 1.97
C ASN A 53 -8.68 6.56 3.20
N HIS A 54 -8.37 7.85 3.23
CA HIS A 54 -7.71 8.45 4.39
C HIS A 54 -8.75 8.88 5.43
N VAL A 55 -8.99 8.01 6.41
CA VAL A 55 -9.95 8.20 7.50
C VAL A 55 -9.28 8.47 8.85
N GLY A 56 -7.97 8.23 8.96
CA GLY A 56 -7.22 8.54 10.16
C GLY A 56 -5.72 8.29 10.09
N LEU A 57 -5.02 8.61 11.17
CA LEU A 57 -3.55 8.54 11.24
C LEU A 57 -3.00 7.11 11.02
N LEU A 58 -3.79 6.07 11.30
CA LEU A 58 -3.35 4.68 11.19
C LEU A 58 -3.36 4.14 9.75
N ASP A 59 -3.87 4.90 8.77
CA ASP A 59 -3.95 4.44 7.37
C ASP A 59 -2.57 4.14 6.77
N GLY A 60 -1.56 4.96 7.07
CA GLY A 60 -0.18 4.74 6.62
C GLY A 60 0.42 3.43 7.16
N PRO A 61 0.46 3.21 8.48
CA PRO A 61 0.89 1.94 9.06
C PRO A 61 0.09 0.73 8.57
N MET A 62 -1.23 0.85 8.43
CA MET A 62 -2.07 -0.23 7.90
C MET A 62 -1.74 -0.55 6.43
N ALA A 63 -1.46 0.46 5.61
CA ALA A 63 -1.02 0.29 4.23
C ALA A 63 0.27 -0.55 4.15
N VAL A 64 1.29 -0.15 4.93
CA VAL A 64 2.59 -0.84 5.00
C VAL A 64 2.46 -2.28 5.48
N ALA A 65 1.51 -2.55 6.37
CA ALA A 65 1.34 -3.88 6.94
C ALA A 65 0.53 -4.83 6.05
N LEU A 66 -0.59 -4.35 5.49
CA LEU A 66 -1.65 -5.20 4.93
C LEU A 66 -1.62 -5.31 3.41
N ILE A 67 -1.07 -4.34 2.68
CA ILE A 67 -1.04 -4.37 1.21
C ILE A 67 -0.02 -5.43 0.74
N PRO A 68 -0.30 -6.34 -0.20
CA PRO A 68 0.67 -7.34 -0.63
C PRO A 68 2.01 -6.76 -1.13
N ASP A 69 3.10 -7.48 -0.86
CA ASP A 69 4.49 -7.07 -1.15
C ASP A 69 4.84 -7.08 -2.65
N SER A 70 3.98 -7.67 -3.49
CA SER A 70 4.26 -7.90 -4.92
C SER A 70 4.39 -6.63 -5.77
N GLN A 71 4.04 -5.44 -5.23
CA GLN A 71 3.81 -4.22 -6.04
C GLN A 71 4.22 -2.91 -5.34
N ALA A 72 5.14 -2.99 -4.38
CA ALA A 72 5.55 -1.92 -3.45
C ALA A 72 5.30 -0.45 -3.89
N MET A 73 4.10 0.02 -3.49
CA MET A 73 3.80 1.28 -2.82
C MET A 73 4.24 2.60 -3.49
N GLY A 74 3.52 3.00 -4.54
CA GLY A 74 3.30 4.42 -4.84
C GLY A 74 2.22 5.01 -3.93
N LEU A 75 2.56 5.32 -2.67
CA LEU A 75 1.66 6.05 -1.79
C LEU A 75 1.68 7.53 -2.21
N PHE A 76 0.76 7.93 -3.09
CA PHE A 76 0.50 9.34 -3.34
C PHE A 76 -0.37 9.86 -2.21
N THR A 77 0.27 10.34 -1.14
CA THR A 77 -0.39 11.23 -0.17
C THR A 77 -0.41 12.63 -0.80
N ASP A 78 -1.59 13.05 -1.24
CA ASP A 78 -1.83 14.46 -1.56
C ASP A 78 -1.81 15.25 -0.25
N GLU A 79 -0.67 15.85 0.09
CA GLU A 79 -0.57 16.89 1.11
C GLU A 79 -1.16 18.18 0.52
N GLY A 80 -2.48 18.18 0.32
CA GLY A 80 -3.24 19.22 -0.39
C GLY A 80 -4.25 19.92 0.52
N VAL A 81 -3.82 21.06 1.06
CA VAL A 81 -4.60 22.10 1.74
C VAL A 81 -5.94 22.41 1.04
N GLY A 82 -7.01 22.50 1.83
CA GLY A 82 -8.11 23.44 1.60
C GLY A 82 -9.51 22.84 1.47
N ARG A 83 -10.29 22.93 2.54
CA ARG A 83 -11.40 23.91 2.67
C ARG A 83 -11.81 24.08 4.12
#